data_AF-A0A929FRJ3-F1
#
_entry.id   AF-A0A929FRJ3-F1
#
_cell.length_a   1.000
_cell.length_b   1.000
_cell.length_c   1.000
_cell.angle_alpha   90.00
_cell.angle_beta   90.00
_cell.angle_gamma   90.00
#
_symmetry.space_group_name_H-M   'P 1'
#
loop_
_entity.id
_entity.type
_entity.pdbx_description
1 polymer ?
#
loop_
_entity_poly.entity_id
_entity_poly.type
_entity_poly.pdbx_seq_one_letter_code
_entity_poly.pdbx_strand_id
1 'polypeptide(L)'
;MPLMITSEAIAKLKAAILAVQTVGEIHALIVDYTYEEIEQAYSQLTPQQQTKIQGISDRDIQRQLAALQSSHRSPTRSLQVT
;
A
#
# COMPACT_ATOMS: atom_id res chain seq x y z
N MET A 1 8.17 30.08 3.44
CA MET A 1 9.37 29.56 4.13
C MET A 1 9.42 28.07 3.85
N PRO A 2 10.53 27.49 3.36
CA PRO A 2 10.61 26.04 3.25
C PRO A 2 10.65 25.47 4.68
N LEU A 3 9.69 24.61 5.02
CA LEU A 3 9.69 23.86 6.27
C LEU A 3 10.89 22.90 6.20
N MET A 4 11.99 23.27 6.87
CA MET A 4 13.09 22.33 7.07
C MET A 4 12.58 21.20 7.96
N ILE A 5 12.24 20.07 7.35
CA ILE A 5 11.84 18.87 8.07
C ILE A 5 13.03 18.43 8.90
N THR A 6 12.80 18.25 10.20
CA THR A 6 13.86 17.83 11.11
C THR A 6 14.24 16.38 10.83
N SER A 7 15.51 16.03 11.08
CA SER A 7 16.01 14.65 10.95
C SER A 7 15.14 13.63 11.71
N GLU A 8 14.57 14.06 12.85
CA GLU A 8 13.65 13.25 13.66
C GLU A 8 12.32 12.95 12.95
N ALA A 9 11.74 13.94 12.24
CA ALA A 9 10.50 13.75 11.50
C ALA A 9 10.69 12.77 10.33
N ILE A 10 11.82 12.87 9.60
CA ILE A 10 12.18 11.89 8.56
C ILE A 10 12.39 10.49 9.15
N ALA A 11 13.01 10.37 10.32
CA ALA A 11 13.20 9.07 10.98
C ALA A 11 11.86 8.43 11.38
N LYS A 12 10.91 9.22 11.90
CA LYS A 12 9.54 8.76 12.22
C LYS A 12 8.80 8.31 10.96
N LEU A 13 8.89 9.08 9.87
CA LEU A 13 8.27 8.73 8.60
C LEU A 13 8.83 7.43 8.03
N LYS A 14 10.14 7.21 8.07
CA LYS A 14 10.74 5.93 7.67
C LYS A 14 10.22 4.76 8.50
N ALA A 15 10.16 4.91 9.81
CA ALA A 15 9.65 3.87 10.69
C ALA A 15 8.19 3.54 10.36
N ALA A 16 7.38 4.57 10.11
CA ALA A 16 5.98 4.41 9.70
C ALA A 16 5.87 3.68 8.35
N ILE A 17 6.65 4.08 7.34
CA ILE A 17 6.70 3.42 6.02
C ILE A 17 7.09 1.93 6.15
N LEU A 18 8.04 1.59 7.01
CA LEU A 18 8.48 0.20 7.22
C LEU A 18 7.48 -0.65 7.99
N ALA A 19 6.63 -0.01 8.80
CA ALA A 19 5.59 -0.64 9.60
C ALA A 19 4.30 -0.92 8.81
N VAL A 20 4.11 -0.26 7.66
CA VAL A 20 2.98 -0.48 6.76
C VAL A 20 2.85 -1.97 6.40
N GLN A 21 1.62 -2.47 6.43
CA GLN A 21 1.27 -3.82 6.00
C GLN A 21 0.22 -3.84 4.89
N THR A 22 -0.51 -2.74 4.70
CA THR A 22 -1.63 -2.60 3.77
C THR A 22 -1.53 -1.34 2.90
N VAL A 23 -2.18 -1.34 1.73
CA VAL A 23 -2.24 -0.15 0.87
C VAL A 23 -2.99 1.00 1.55
N GLY A 24 -3.98 0.70 2.39
CA GLY A 24 -4.69 1.72 3.17
C GLY A 24 -3.76 2.50 4.12
N GLU A 25 -2.80 1.83 4.74
CA GLU A 25 -1.79 2.48 5.58
C GLU A 25 -0.80 3.31 4.76
N ILE A 26 -0.49 2.91 3.52
CA ILE A 26 0.29 3.75 2.58
C ILE A 26 -0.48 5.03 2.26
N HIS A 27 -1.77 4.92 1.97
CA HIS A 27 -2.62 6.08 1.70
C HIS A 27 -2.74 7.01 2.91
N ALA A 28 -2.81 6.47 4.13
CA ALA A 28 -2.81 7.28 5.35
C ALA A 28 -1.54 8.14 5.45
N LEU A 29 -0.37 7.59 5.11
CA LEU A 29 0.88 8.36 5.10
C LEU A 29 0.86 9.50 4.06
N ILE A 30 0.19 9.32 2.92
CA ILE A 30 0.05 10.36 1.89
C ILE A 30 -0.86 11.50 2.35
N VAL A 31 -1.78 11.25 3.29
CA VAL A 31 -2.62 12.29 3.89
C VAL A 31 -1.83 13.11 4.91
N ASP A 32 -0.98 12.45 5.70
CA ASP A 32 -0.25 13.08 6.81
C ASP A 32 1.08 13.74 6.38
N TYR A 33 1.65 13.34 5.24
CA TYR A 33 2.94 13.81 4.74
C TYR A 33 2.87 14.21 3.28
N THR A 34 3.67 15.20 2.88
CA THR A 34 3.75 15.59 1.47
C THR A 34 4.53 14.55 0.65
N TYR A 35 4.29 14.56 -0.65
CA TYR A 35 4.98 13.68 -1.60
C TYR A 35 6.51 13.77 -1.47
N GLU A 36 7.06 14.98 -1.32
CA GLU A 36 8.50 15.22 -1.20
C GLU A 36 9.09 14.56 0.06
N GLU A 37 8.37 14.58 1.18
CA GLU A 37 8.83 13.98 2.46
C GLU A 37 8.84 12.46 2.36
N ILE A 38 7.79 11.90 1.73
CA ILE A 38 7.66 10.47 1.49
C ILE A 38 8.76 9.99 0.55
N GLU A 39 9.01 10.72 -0.55
CA GLU A 39 10.08 10.40 -1.50
C GLU A 39 11.46 10.49 -0.83
N GLN A 40 11.69 11.51 0.00
CA GLN A 40 12.93 11.65 0.75
C GLN A 40 13.13 10.53 1.77
N ALA A 41 12.07 10.09 2.46
CA ALA A 41 12.15 8.97 3.39
C ALA A 41 12.35 7.63 2.66
N TYR A 42 11.63 7.42 1.56
CA TYR A 42 11.65 6.21 0.75
C TYR A 42 13.00 6.00 0.03
N SER A 43 13.58 7.07 -0.52
CA SER A 43 14.89 7.04 -1.19
C SER A 43 16.04 6.67 -0.25
N GLN A 44 15.87 6.84 1.05
CA GLN A 44 16.85 6.46 2.07
C GLN A 44 16.62 5.04 2.64
N LEU A 45 15.64 4.30 2.13
CA LEU A 45 15.43 2.89 2.48
C LEU A 45 16.39 1.99 1.70
N THR A 46 16.68 0.81 2.25
CA THR A 46 17.45 -0.20 1.51
C THR A 46 16.59 -0.79 0.38
N PRO A 47 17.21 -1.34 -0.68
CA PRO A 47 16.47 -1.97 -1.77
C PRO A 47 15.50 -3.06 -1.28
N GLN A 48 15.91 -3.87 -0.29
CA GLN A 48 15.06 -4.90 0.31
C GLN A 48 13.81 -4.32 0.99
N GLN A 49 13.96 -3.18 1.66
CA GLN A 49 12.84 -2.48 2.30
C GLN A 49 11.89 -1.88 1.26
N GLN A 50 12.42 -1.31 0.18
CA GLN A 50 11.64 -0.80 -0.94
C GLN A 50 10.83 -1.93 -1.62
N THR A 51 11.46 -3.08 -1.88
CA THR A 51 10.79 -4.26 -2.44
C THR A 51 9.66 -4.76 -1.52
N LYS A 52 9.84 -4.72 -0.20
CA LYS A 52 8.78 -5.10 0.75
C LYS A 52 7.53 -4.22 0.58
N ILE A 53 7.72 -2.92 0.42
CA ILE A 53 6.62 -1.95 0.24
C ILE A 53 5.93 -2.17 -1.10
N GLN A 54 6.69 -2.37 -2.18
CA GLN A 54 6.13 -2.72 -3.49
C GLN A 54 5.27 -3.99 -3.42
N GLY A 55 5.74 -5.00 -2.69
CA GLY A 55 4.98 -6.23 -2.46
C GLY A 55 3.67 -6.04 -1.66
N ILE A 56 3.46 -4.92 -0.98
CA ILE A 56 2.16 -4.59 -0.37
C ILE A 56 1.14 -4.24 -1.47
N SER A 57 1.54 -3.37 -2.40
CA SER A 57 0.70 -2.96 -3.54
C SER A 57 0.36 -4.13 -4.45
N ASP A 58 1.33 -4.98 -4.78
CA ASP A 58 1.11 -6.14 -5.64
C ASP A 58 0.10 -7.13 -5.04
N ARG A 59 0.21 -7.39 -3.72
CA ARG A 59 -0.74 -8.27 -3.02
C ARG A 59 -2.14 -7.71 -3.01
N ASP A 60 -2.30 -6.40 -2.89
CA ASP A 60 -3.61 -5.77 -2.88
C ASP A 60 -4.26 -5.80 -4.27
N ILE A 61 -3.48 -5.51 -5.33
CA ILE A 61 -3.92 -5.65 -6.72
C ILE A 61 -4.36 -7.09 -7.00
N GLN A 62 -3.58 -8.09 -6.58
CA GLN A 62 -3.93 -9.49 -6.74
C GLN A 62 -5.22 -9.86 -6.00
N ARG A 63 -5.44 -9.35 -4.79
CA ARG A 63 -6.69 -9.56 -4.03
C ARG A 63 -7.89 -8.94 -4.74
N GLN A 64 -7.75 -7.73 -5.26
CA GLN A 64 -8.82 -7.06 -6.01
C GLN A 64 -9.16 -7.83 -7.30
N LEU A 65 -8.14 -8.25 -8.06
CA LEU A 65 -8.33 -9.07 -9.26
C LEU A 65 -9.02 -10.41 -8.94
N ALA A 66 -8.60 -11.09 -7.87
CA ALA A 66 -9.23 -12.34 -7.44
C ALA A 66 -10.69 -12.13 -7.02
N ALA A 67 -11.01 -11.04 -6.31
CA ALA A 67 -12.37 -10.69 -5.93
C ALA A 67 -13.28 -10.48 -7.16
N LEU A 68 -12.77 -9.79 -8.18
CA LEU A 68 -13.50 -9.56 -9.44
C LEU A 68 -13.76 -10.87 -10.20
N GLN A 69 -12.77 -11.78 -10.25
CA GLN A 69 -12.92 -13.10 -10.89
C GLN A 69 -13.91 -13.99 -10.14
N SER A 70 -13.91 -13.95 -8.80
CA SER A 70 -14.84 -14.75 -7.99
C SER A 70 -16.30 -14.29 -8.12
N SER A 71 -16.54 -13.00 -8.38
CA SER A 71 -17.89 -12.44 -8.57
C SER A 71 -18.54 -12.86 -9.90
N HIS A 72 -17.78 -13.40 -10.86
CA HIS A 72 -18.28 -13.87 -12.17
C HIS A 72 -18.61 -15.37 -12.20
N ARG A 73 -18.38 -16.12 -11.12
CA ARG A 73 -18.85 -17.52 -10.98
C ARG A 73 -20.13 -17.58 -10.15
N SER A 74 -21.25 -17.16 -10.73
CA SER A 74 -22.55 -17.65 -10.26
C SER A 74 -22.74 -19.07 -10.81
N PRO A 75 -22.90 -20.12 -9.98
CA PRO A 75 -23.33 -21.41 -10.49
C PRO A 75 -24.76 -21.25 -11.01
N THR A 76 -24.95 -21.49 -12.31
CA THR A 76 -26.26 -21.64 -12.92
C THR A 76 -27.01 -22.70 -12.11
N ARG A 77 -27.95 -22.26 -11.27
CA ARG A 77 -28.86 -23.17 -10.57
C ARG A 77 -29.78 -23.74 -11.65
N SER A 78 -29.38 -24.86 -12.25
CA SER A 78 -30.23 -25.66 -13.12
C SER A 78 -31.48 -26.04 -12.34
N LEU A 79 -32.57 -25.33 -12.59
CA LEU A 79 -33.92 -25.72 -12.22
C LEU A 79 -34.27 -26.98 -13.01
N GLN A 80 -33.95 -28.13 -12.46
CA GLN A 80 -34.50 -29.39 -12.91
C GLN A 80 -35.85 -29.57 -12.19
N VAL A 81 -36.91 -29.04 -12.80
CA VAL A 81 -38.28 -29.36 -12.39
C VAL A 81 -38.57 -30.75 -12.93
N THR A 82 -38.84 -31.68 -12.03
CA THR A 82 -39.30 -33.05 -12.34
C THR A 82 -40.81 -33.10 -12.23
#